data_AF-U4KEX8-F1
#
_entry.id   AF-U4KEX8-F1
#
_cell.length_a   1.000
_cell.length_b   1.000
_cell.length_c   1.000
_cell.angle_alpha   90.00
_cell.angle_beta   90.00
_cell.angle_gamma   90.00
#
_symmetry.space_group_name_H-M   'P 1'
#
loop_
_entity.id
_entity.type
_entity.pdbx_description
1 polymer ?
#
loop_
_entity_poly.entity_id
_entity_poly.type
_entity_poly.pdbx_seq_one_letter_code
_entity_poly.pdbx_strand_id
1 'polypeptide(L)'
;MFYIGVSHYYATGEGLTMYVASGSEESIRAAIPEYFHLGLTILTPSEWLKAAAGDCEDEYHQSEAEDLKTYLPILWKQIEERALGRGCHLDFFMKHHFNYA
;
A
#
# COMPACT_ATOMS: atom_id res chain seq x y z
N MET A 1 -7.49 -14.42 1.51
CA MET A 1 -7.32 -13.33 2.49
C MET A 1 -7.28 -12.02 1.70
N PHE A 2 -7.75 -10.91 2.26
CA PHE A 2 -7.76 -9.60 1.57
C PHE A 2 -6.57 -8.77 2.03
N TYR A 3 -5.86 -8.18 1.07
CA TYR A 3 -4.64 -7.44 1.28
C TYR A 3 -4.68 -6.10 0.56
N ILE A 4 -3.80 -5.21 1.00
CA ILE A 4 -3.42 -4.00 0.29
C ILE A 4 -1.91 -4.08 0.08
N GLY A 5 -1.52 -4.02 -1.19
CA GLY A 5 -0.14 -3.98 -1.64
C GLY A 5 0.28 -2.54 -1.93
N VAL A 6 1.44 -2.15 -1.42
CA VAL A 6 2.08 -0.85 -1.69
C VAL A 6 3.47 -1.13 -2.25
N SER A 7 3.84 -0.44 -3.32
CA SER A 7 5.20 -0.48 -3.83
C SER A 7 5.71 0.93 -4.06
N HIS A 8 6.84 1.24 -3.43
CA HIS A 8 7.57 2.47 -3.61
C HIS A 8 8.87 2.23 -4.36
N TYR A 9 9.08 3.03 -5.39
CA TYR A 9 10.34 3.05 -6.14
C TYR A 9 10.81 4.47 -6.35
N TYR A 10 11.98 4.78 -5.79
CA TYR A 10 12.69 6.01 -6.00
C TYR A 10 13.77 5.80 -7.07
N ALA A 11 13.63 6.46 -8.22
CA ALA A 11 14.73 6.56 -9.16
C ALA A 11 15.73 7.58 -8.60
N THR A 12 16.98 7.17 -8.38
CA THR A 12 18.04 8.04 -7.85
C THR A 12 18.16 9.31 -8.67
N GLY A 13 17.70 10.44 -8.11
CA GLY A 13 17.82 11.78 -8.68
C GLY A 13 16.69 12.22 -9.61
N GLU A 14 15.71 11.37 -9.93
CA GLU A 14 14.78 11.65 -11.04
C GLU A 14 13.31 11.66 -10.66
N GLY A 15 12.84 10.84 -9.72
CA GLY A 15 11.40 10.79 -9.43
C GLY A 15 10.95 9.65 -8.52
N LEU A 16 9.65 9.65 -8.23
CA LEU A 16 8.98 8.59 -7.48
C LEU A 16 7.99 7.87 -8.41
N THR A 17 7.91 6.55 -8.26
CA THR A 17 6.76 5.77 -8.70
C THR A 17 6.19 5.02 -7.50
N MET A 18 4.89 5.21 -7.25
CA MET A 18 4.12 4.49 -6.25
C MET A 18 3.02 3.67 -6.93
N TYR A 19 2.89 2.41 -6.55
CA TYR A 19 1.74 1.58 -6.86
C TYR A 19 1.00 1.21 -5.57
N VAL A 20 -0.33 1.22 -5.62
CA VAL A 20 -1.18 0.69 -4.56
C VAL A 20 -2.28 -0.17 -5.18
N ALA A 21 -2.44 -1.40 -4.72
CA ALA A 21 -3.46 -2.32 -5.21
C ALA A 21 -4.10 -3.10 -4.07
N SER A 22 -5.38 -3.45 -4.18
CA SER A 22 -6.07 -4.28 -3.19
C SER A 22 -6.56 -5.61 -3.77
N GLY A 23 -6.57 -6.68 -2.97
CA GLY A 23 -7.12 -7.97 -3.40
C GLY A 23 -6.44 -9.16 -2.74
N SER A 24 -6.36 -10.27 -3.48
CA SER A 24 -5.47 -11.40 -3.14
C SER A 24 -4.01 -11.05 -3.44
N GLU A 25 -3.05 -11.77 -2.84
CA GLU A 25 -1.63 -11.60 -3.18
C GLU A 25 -1.38 -11.81 -4.68
N GLU A 26 -2.00 -12.83 -5.27
CA GLU A 26 -1.85 -13.16 -6.68
C GLU A 26 -2.38 -12.04 -7.58
N SER A 27 -3.56 -11.49 -7.25
CA SER A 27 -4.13 -10.36 -8.02
C SER A 27 -3.30 -9.08 -7.88
N ILE A 28 -2.75 -8.81 -6.69
CA ILE A 28 -1.88 -7.65 -6.47
C ILE A 28 -0.59 -7.78 -7.29
N ARG A 29 0.06 -8.96 -7.25
CA ARG A 29 1.28 -9.23 -8.03
C ARG A 29 1.02 -9.23 -9.53
N ALA A 30 -0.17 -9.60 -9.98
CA ALA A 30 -0.54 -9.50 -11.38
C ALA A 30 -0.81 -8.05 -11.84
N ALA A 31 -1.30 -7.19 -10.94
CA ALA A 31 -1.62 -5.80 -11.26
C ALA A 31 -0.39 -4.87 -11.25
N ILE A 32 0.60 -5.17 -10.41
CA ILE A 32 1.83 -4.39 -10.28
C ILE A 32 2.93 -5.02 -11.16
N PRO A 33 3.68 -4.26 -11.98
CA PRO A 33 4.71 -4.84 -12.83
C PRO A 33 5.81 -5.52 -11.99
N GLU A 34 6.31 -6.66 -12.46
CA GLU A 34 7.27 -7.53 -11.75
C GLU A 34 8.50 -6.79 -11.24
N TYR A 35 9.00 -5.80 -12.00
CA TYR A 35 10.12 -4.95 -11.60
C TYR A 35 9.92 -4.27 -10.23
N PHE A 36 8.69 -3.92 -9.88
CA PHE A 36 8.34 -3.24 -8.63
C PHE A 36 8.07 -4.22 -7.48
N HIS A 37 8.09 -5.54 -7.73
CA HIS A 37 7.81 -6.54 -6.68
C HIS A 37 8.89 -6.60 -5.61
N LEU A 38 10.12 -6.13 -5.90
CA LEU A 38 11.21 -6.10 -4.92
C LEU A 38 10.90 -5.18 -3.74
N GLY A 39 10.21 -4.06 -3.99
CA GLY A 39 9.77 -3.10 -2.97
C GLY A 39 8.27 -3.20 -2.70
N LEU A 40 7.64 -4.35 -2.96
CA LEU A 40 6.21 -4.54 -2.78
C LEU A 40 5.93 -5.12 -1.39
N THR A 41 5.36 -4.27 -0.52
CA THR A 41 4.80 -4.64 0.77
C THR A 41 3.36 -5.07 0.58
N ILE A 42 3.00 -6.28 1.04
CA ILE A 42 1.61 -6.77 1.00
C ILE A 42 1.17 -7.11 2.41
N LEU A 43 0.22 -6.34 2.95
CA LEU A 43 -0.28 -6.51 4.30
C LEU A 43 -1.81 -6.56 4.32
N THR A 44 -2.36 -7.26 5.29
CA THR A 44 -3.78 -7.24 5.61
C THR A 44 -4.16 -5.88 6.19
N PRO A 45 -5.46 -5.51 6.17
CA PRO A 45 -5.92 -4.28 6.80
C PRO A 45 -5.48 -4.13 8.26
N SER A 46 -5.52 -5.21 9.05
CA SER A 46 -5.13 -5.18 10.46
C SER A 46 -3.62 -4.98 10.63
N GLU A 47 -2.80 -5.55 9.75
CA GLU A 47 -1.35 -5.34 9.76
C GLU A 47 -0.98 -3.90 9.37
N TRP A 48 -1.70 -3.30 8.41
CA TRP A 48 -1.54 -1.87 8.10
C TRP A 48 -1.86 -0.96 9.31
N LEU A 49 -2.88 -1.30 10.10
CA LEU A 49 -3.17 -0.55 11.33
C LEU A 49 -2.08 -0.71 12.39
N LYS A 50 -1.46 -1.89 12.50
CA LYS A 50 -0.30 -2.11 13.39
C LYS A 50 0.92 -1.33 12.93
N ALA A 51 1.21 -1.36 11.63
CA ALA A 51 2.30 -0.59 11.03
C ALA A 51 2.13 0.92 11.29
N ALA A 52 0.93 1.46 11.13
CA ALA A 52 0.64 2.87 11.46
C ALA A 52 0.78 3.20 12.96
N ALA A 53 0.71 2.21 13.85
CA ALA A 53 0.93 2.38 15.28
C ALA A 53 2.41 2.25 15.69
N GLY A 54 3.32 1.97 14.73
CA GLY A 54 4.72 1.65 15.00
C GLY A 54 4.91 0.24 15.60
N ASP A 55 3.89 -0.61 15.54
CA ASP A 55 3.94 -2.01 15.98
C ASP A 55 4.24 -2.93 14.78
N CYS A 56 5.34 -2.66 14.08
CA CYS A 56 5.82 -3.44 12.95
C CYS A 56 7.32 -3.74 13.07
N GLU A 57 7.73 -4.91 12.56
CA GLU A 57 9.14 -5.32 12.57
C GLU A 57 10.00 -4.51 11.60
N ASP A 58 9.37 -3.96 10.56
CA ASP A 58 10.03 -3.19 9.50
C ASP A 58 9.59 -1.72 9.58
N GLU A 59 10.55 -0.82 9.79
CA GLU A 59 10.35 0.63 9.83
C GLU A 59 9.79 1.17 8.49
N TYR A 60 10.07 0.50 7.37
CA TYR A 60 9.50 0.88 6.07
C TYR A 60 7.99 0.73 6.06
N HIS A 61 7.41 -0.28 6.73
CA HIS A 61 5.96 -0.45 6.80
C HIS A 61 5.28 0.74 7.50
N GLN A 62 5.92 1.32 8.51
CA GLN A 62 5.39 2.50 9.19
C GLN A 62 5.34 3.70 8.23
N SER A 63 6.43 3.96 7.51
CA SER A 63 6.48 5.03 6.50
C SER A 63 5.39 4.86 5.44
N GLU A 64 5.21 3.64 4.93
CA GLU A 64 4.18 3.36 3.92
C GLU A 64 2.76 3.53 4.46
N ALA A 65 2.53 3.17 5.72
CA ALA A 65 1.24 3.40 6.37
C ALA A 65 0.95 4.91 6.55
N GLU A 66 1.97 5.71 6.87
CA GLU A 66 1.87 7.17 6.93
C GLU A 66 1.56 7.78 5.55
N ASP A 67 2.18 7.27 4.49
CA ASP A 67 1.90 7.68 3.10
C ASP A 67 0.46 7.34 2.68
N LEU A 68 -0.01 6.12 2.97
CA LEU A 68 -1.40 5.73 2.72
C LEU A 68 -2.38 6.66 3.44
N LYS A 69 -2.11 6.98 4.71
CA LYS A 69 -2.97 7.84 5.53
C LYS A 69 -2.99 9.29 5.04
N THR A 70 -1.83 9.79 4.61
CA THR A 70 -1.65 11.18 4.16
C THR A 70 -2.19 11.40 2.75
N TYR A 71 -1.81 10.53 1.81
CA TYR A 71 -2.09 10.73 0.39
C TYR A 71 -3.32 9.98 -0.11
N LEU A 72 -3.73 8.90 0.56
CA LEU A 72 -4.89 8.08 0.18
C LEU A 72 -5.92 7.97 1.33
N PRO A 73 -6.42 9.09 1.89
CA PRO A 73 -7.25 9.07 3.10
C PRO A 73 -8.58 8.33 2.92
N ILE A 74 -9.12 8.25 1.70
CA ILE A 74 -10.33 7.47 1.41
C ILE A 74 -10.04 5.97 1.52
N LEU A 75 -8.93 5.52 0.93
CA LEU A 75 -8.49 4.13 1.04
C LEU A 75 -8.20 3.78 2.51
N TRP A 76 -7.52 4.67 3.24
CA TRP A 76 -7.21 4.46 4.65
C TRP A 76 -8.47 4.21 5.50
N LYS A 77 -9.52 5.02 5.33
CA LYS A 77 -10.80 4.78 6.00
C LYS A 77 -11.39 3.41 5.66
N GLN A 78 -11.26 2.96 4.42
CA GLN A 78 -11.76 1.64 4.02
C GLN A 78 -10.93 0.49 4.63
N ILE A 79 -9.62 0.70 4.81
CA ILE A 79 -8.73 -0.20 5.57
C ILE A 79 -9.20 -0.31 7.02
N GLU A 80 -9.49 0.81 7.68
CA GLU A 80 -10.02 0.83 9.05
C GLU A 80 -11.34 0.04 9.17
N GLU A 81 -12.29 0.28 8.27
CA GLU A 81 -13.57 -0.43 8.26
C GLU A 81 -13.40 -1.94 8.04
N ARG A 82 -12.50 -2.33 7.12
CA ARG A 82 -12.17 -3.75 6.86
C ARG A 82 -11.52 -4.42 8.07
N ALA A 83 -10.60 -3.75 8.75
CA ALA A 83 -9.94 -4.28 9.94
C ALA A 83 -10.92 -4.51 11.10
N LEU A 84 -11.98 -3.71 11.17
CA LEU A 84 -13.10 -3.89 12.11
C LEU A 84 -14.08 -5.01 11.69
N GLY A 85 -13.79 -5.74 10.61
CA GLY A 85 -14.66 -6.80 10.09
C GLY A 85 -15.92 -6.29 9.41
N ARG A 86 -16.00 -5.00 9.09
CA ARG A 86 -17.16 -4.43 8.39
C ARG A 86 -17.09 -4.76 6.91
N GLY A 87 -18.21 -5.22 6.36
CA GLY A 87 -18.31 -5.68 4.98
C GLY A 87 -18.40 -4.51 4.01
N CYS A 88 -17.27 -3.95 3.58
CA CYS A 88 -17.21 -3.13 2.37
C CYS A 88 -16.56 -3.94 1.25
N HIS A 89 -17.11 -3.90 0.03
CA HIS A 89 -16.35 -4.35 -1.13
C HIS A 89 -15.31 -3.26 -1.46
N LEU A 90 -14.05 -3.67 -1.64
CA LEU A 90 -12.93 -2.76 -1.90
C LEU A 90 -12.15 -3.35 -3.07
N ASP A 91 -12.16 -2.61 -4.16
CA ASP A 91 -11.32 -2.80 -5.33
C ASP A 91 -10.62 -1.47 -5.58
N PHE A 92 -9.30 -1.47 -5.47
CA PHE A 92 -8.48 -0.28 -5.50
C PHE A 92 -7.23 -0.57 -6.31
N PHE A 93 -6.95 0.29 -7.28
CA PHE A 93 -5.69 0.32 -8.00
C PHE A 93 -5.28 1.77 -8.24
N MET A 94 -4.03 2.08 -7.95
CA MET A 94 -3.44 3.38 -8.16
C MET A 94 -2.01 3.23 -8.64
N LYS A 95 -1.66 4.05 -9.64
CA LYS A 95 -0.28 4.33 -10.04
C LYS A 95 -0.09 5.83 -9.95
N HIS A 96 0.92 6.25 -9.21
CA HIS A 96 1.37 7.62 -9.17
C HIS A 96 2.83 7.70 -9.58
N HIS A 97 3.15 8.65 -10.45
CA HIS A 97 4.51 8.89 -10.90
C HIS A 97 4.75 10.39 -11.03
N PHE A 98 5.87 10.85 -10.51
CA PHE A 98 6.35 12.21 -10.74
C PHE A 98 7.86 12.20 -10.87
N ASN A 99 8.39 13.19 -11.58
CA ASN A 99 9.82 13.46 -11.65
C ASN A 99 10.14 14.83 -11.03
N TYR A 100 11.31 14.94 -10.41
CA TYR A 100 11.85 16.25 -10.03
C TYR A 100 12.36 16.94 -11.30
N ALA A 101 11.98 18.21 -11.49
CA ALA A 101 12.41 19.05 -12.61
C ALA A 101 13.62 19.91 -12.22
#